data_AF-A0A137R152-F1
#
_entry.id   AF-A0A137R152-F1
#
_cell.length_a   1.000
_cell.length_b   1.000
_cell.length_c   1.000
_cell.angle_alpha   90.00
_cell.angle_beta   90.00
_cell.angle_gamma   90.00
#
_symmetry.space_group_name_H-M   'P 1'
#
loop_
_entity.id
_entity.type
_entity.pdbx_description
1 polymer ?
#
loop_
_entity_poly.entity_id
_entity_poly.type
_entity_poly.pdbx_seq_one_letter_code
_entity_poly.pdbx_strand_id
1 'polypeptide(L)'
;LDMLATNGWGGSGDPTAPHAATCFSAGPPWSQQFAQMIGARLIDIAVSGATADQSIIFTSPLDFRGQTTAFLQQVAPFPNKVSWNSTDSLFTVSFGTNDVNNSFRNTPGNGTDLYNQDLTSYFNTVDRLYGAGARKFVFNNLVPFDRAQIGVGQGAQLQEKMKESILEFNAQLAAKARAYCATKTDVSTCLVFDTRQYRTSCYSCVIH
;
A
#
# COMPACT_ATOMS: atom_id res chain seq x y z
N LEU A 1 -13.47 2.65 -20.47
CA LEU A 1 -12.61 2.19 -19.35
C LEU A 1 -13.25 0.94 -18.79
N ASP A 2 -12.63 -0.21 -19.04
CA ASP A 2 -13.09 -1.47 -18.46
C ASP A 2 -12.46 -1.60 -17.07
N MET A 3 -13.17 -1.14 -16.05
CA MET A 3 -12.75 -1.23 -14.65
C MET A 3 -13.35 -2.51 -14.07
N LEU A 4 -12.54 -3.54 -13.97
CA LEU A 4 -12.97 -4.85 -13.44
C LEU A 4 -12.68 -5.01 -11.94
N ALA A 5 -12.21 -3.95 -11.29
CA ALA A 5 -12.34 -3.75 -9.87
C ALA A 5 -12.51 -2.24 -9.65
N THR A 6 -13.72 -1.85 -9.33
CA THR A 6 -14.03 -0.51 -8.82
C THR A 6 -13.49 -0.44 -7.38
N ASN A 7 -12.72 0.58 -7.07
CA ASN A 7 -12.49 1.04 -5.71
C ASN A 7 -13.72 0.79 -4.81
N GLY A 8 -13.58 0.07 -3.69
CA GLY A 8 -14.70 -0.14 -2.76
C GLY A 8 -15.10 -1.58 -2.41
N TRP A 9 -14.31 -2.60 -2.80
CA TRP A 9 -14.51 -3.99 -2.37
C TRP A 9 -14.61 -4.18 -0.84
N GLY A 10 -13.91 -3.34 -0.06
CA GLY A 10 -14.04 -3.32 1.41
C GLY A 10 -13.52 -4.56 2.14
N GLY A 11 -12.92 -5.52 1.45
CA GLY A 11 -12.28 -6.69 2.06
C GLY A 11 -13.16 -7.94 2.20
N SER A 12 -14.34 -7.99 1.57
CA SER A 12 -15.25 -9.14 1.65
C SER A 12 -15.89 -9.48 0.31
N GLY A 13 -15.98 -10.78 -0.01
CA GLY A 13 -16.50 -11.27 -1.28
C GLY A 13 -15.47 -11.24 -2.41
N ASP A 14 -15.93 -11.17 -3.67
CA ASP A 14 -15.07 -11.17 -4.86
C ASP A 14 -14.54 -9.75 -5.16
N PRO A 15 -13.22 -9.49 -5.06
CA PRO A 15 -12.63 -8.19 -5.38
C PRO A 15 -12.73 -7.81 -6.86
N THR A 16 -13.03 -8.78 -7.74
CA THR A 16 -13.18 -8.57 -9.19
C THR A 16 -14.62 -8.31 -9.63
N ALA A 17 -15.57 -8.35 -8.69
CA ALA A 17 -16.95 -7.96 -8.94
C ALA A 17 -17.08 -6.43 -9.03
N PRO A 18 -18.13 -5.91 -9.70
CA PRO A 18 -18.47 -4.50 -9.62
C PRO A 18 -18.83 -4.10 -8.17
N HIS A 19 -18.19 -3.04 -7.67
CA HIS A 19 -18.44 -2.39 -6.39
C HIS A 19 -18.76 -0.90 -6.60
N ALA A 20 -19.40 -0.28 -5.62
CA ALA A 20 -19.61 1.16 -5.67
C ALA A 20 -18.27 1.86 -5.42
N ALA A 21 -17.89 2.77 -6.32
CA ALA A 21 -16.70 3.58 -6.18
C ALA A 21 -16.69 4.32 -4.83
N THR A 22 -15.84 3.90 -3.90
CA THR A 22 -15.57 4.67 -2.69
C THR A 22 -14.24 5.39 -2.86
N CYS A 23 -14.28 6.71 -2.67
CA CYS A 23 -13.09 7.54 -2.59
C CYS A 23 -13.16 8.27 -1.26
N PHE A 24 -12.07 8.25 -0.51
CA PHE A 24 -12.01 9.12 0.65
C PHE A 24 -11.81 10.59 0.23
N SER A 25 -11.60 10.87 -1.06
CA SER A 25 -11.28 12.18 -1.64
C SER A 25 -12.36 12.80 -2.51
N ALA A 26 -12.22 14.10 -2.78
CA ALA A 26 -13.08 14.86 -3.68
C ALA A 26 -12.87 14.52 -5.18
N GLY A 27 -12.06 13.50 -5.49
CA GLY A 27 -11.84 13.00 -6.84
C GLY A 27 -11.32 11.55 -6.87
N PRO A 28 -11.01 11.05 -8.08
CA PRO A 28 -10.42 9.72 -8.27
C PRO A 28 -9.10 9.57 -7.50
N PRO A 29 -8.81 8.39 -6.89
CA PRO A 29 -7.50 8.12 -6.29
C PRO A 29 -6.39 8.12 -7.34
N TRP A 30 -5.15 8.27 -6.89
CA TRP A 30 -3.97 8.35 -7.77
C TRP A 30 -3.85 7.12 -8.69
N SER A 31 -4.20 5.93 -8.19
CA SER A 31 -4.16 4.67 -8.94
C SER A 31 -5.11 4.69 -10.14
N GLN A 32 -6.32 5.23 -9.96
CA GLN A 32 -7.30 5.41 -11.02
C GLN A 32 -6.83 6.45 -12.05
N GLN A 33 -6.30 7.59 -11.59
CA GLN A 33 -5.78 8.62 -12.49
C GLN A 33 -4.57 8.10 -13.29
N PHE A 34 -3.66 7.38 -12.65
CA PHE A 34 -2.49 6.80 -13.29
C PHE A 34 -2.88 5.75 -14.33
N ALA A 35 -3.77 4.82 -13.98
CA ALA A 35 -4.28 3.83 -14.92
C ALA A 35 -4.95 4.48 -16.13
N GLN A 36 -5.75 5.53 -15.93
CA GLN A 36 -6.35 6.31 -17.02
C GLN A 36 -5.29 6.96 -17.91
N MET A 37 -4.27 7.58 -17.30
CA MET A 37 -3.21 8.30 -18.00
C MET A 37 -2.41 7.38 -18.93
N ILE A 38 -2.16 6.14 -18.51
CA ILE A 38 -1.38 5.15 -19.29
C ILE A 38 -2.25 4.19 -20.12
N GLY A 39 -3.58 4.34 -20.07
CA GLY A 39 -4.51 3.44 -20.76
C GLY A 39 -4.51 2.00 -20.22
N ALA A 40 -4.18 1.80 -18.94
CA ALA A 40 -4.15 0.49 -18.29
C ALA A 40 -5.50 0.13 -17.64
N ARG A 41 -5.76 -1.17 -17.51
CA ARG A 41 -6.81 -1.70 -16.65
C ARG A 41 -6.32 -1.67 -15.19
N LEU A 42 -7.14 -1.12 -14.30
CA LEU A 42 -6.89 -1.15 -12.86
C LEU A 42 -7.59 -2.35 -12.22
N ILE A 43 -6.87 -3.07 -11.37
CA ILE A 43 -7.41 -4.05 -10.43
C ILE A 43 -7.11 -3.52 -9.03
N ASP A 44 -8.07 -2.81 -8.46
CA ASP A 44 -7.94 -2.20 -7.14
C ASP A 44 -8.45 -3.15 -6.04
N ILE A 45 -7.50 -3.74 -5.31
CA ILE A 45 -7.79 -4.60 -4.16
C ILE A 45 -7.57 -3.88 -2.83
N ALA A 46 -7.32 -2.57 -2.86
CA ALA A 46 -6.99 -1.78 -1.68
C ALA A 46 -8.19 -1.66 -0.73
N VAL A 47 -7.95 -1.99 0.53
CA VAL A 47 -8.93 -1.77 1.61
C VAL A 47 -8.47 -0.60 2.46
N SER A 48 -9.35 0.38 2.59
CA SER A 48 -9.07 1.57 3.38
C SER A 48 -8.86 1.24 4.86
N GLY A 49 -7.85 1.86 5.46
CA GLY A 49 -7.51 1.68 6.87
C GLY A 49 -6.66 0.44 7.15
N ALA A 50 -6.32 -0.36 6.13
CA ALA A 50 -5.49 -1.55 6.28
C ALA A 50 -4.04 -1.21 6.67
N THR A 51 -3.49 -2.04 7.55
CA THR A 51 -2.05 -2.13 7.86
C THR A 51 -1.38 -3.19 7.01
N ALA A 52 -0.04 -3.26 7.04
CA ALA A 52 0.70 -4.35 6.42
C ALA A 52 0.38 -5.68 7.12
N ASP A 53 0.36 -5.68 8.45
CA ASP A 53 0.07 -6.84 9.26
C ASP A 53 -0.73 -6.48 10.53
N GLN A 54 -2.02 -6.85 10.55
CA GLN A 54 -2.90 -6.54 11.68
C GLN A 54 -2.57 -7.33 12.96
N SER A 55 -1.70 -8.35 12.88
CA SER A 55 -1.18 -9.06 14.06
C SER A 55 0.04 -8.38 14.68
N ILE A 56 0.64 -7.40 13.98
CA ILE A 56 1.73 -6.56 14.49
C ILE A 56 1.18 -5.19 14.89
N ILE A 57 0.46 -4.51 13.99
CA ILE A 57 -0.21 -3.23 14.25
C ILE A 57 -1.68 -3.40 13.93
N PHE A 58 -2.50 -3.52 14.98
CA PHE A 58 -3.90 -3.84 14.83
C PHE A 58 -4.71 -2.73 14.16
N THR A 59 -5.46 -3.12 13.14
CA THR A 59 -6.61 -2.38 12.60
C THR A 59 -7.73 -3.37 12.28
N SER A 60 -8.98 -2.90 12.20
CA SER A 60 -10.13 -3.73 11.83
C SER A 60 -10.19 -4.13 10.35
N PRO A 61 -9.82 -3.26 9.38
CA PRO A 61 -9.87 -3.60 7.96
C PRO A 61 -8.89 -4.71 7.57
N LEU A 62 -9.21 -5.43 6.49
CA LEU A 62 -8.39 -6.51 5.95
C LEU A 62 -6.97 -6.03 5.59
N ASP A 63 -5.97 -6.54 6.31
CA ASP A 63 -4.54 -6.19 6.12
C ASP A 63 -3.97 -6.59 4.75
N PHE A 64 -2.74 -6.16 4.45
CA PHE A 64 -2.05 -6.49 3.20
C PHE A 64 -1.94 -8.02 2.99
N ARG A 65 -1.74 -8.79 4.05
CA ARG A 65 -1.68 -10.26 3.97
C ARG A 65 -3.01 -10.85 3.50
N GLY A 66 -4.12 -10.34 4.02
CA GLY A 66 -5.47 -10.71 3.65
C GLY A 66 -5.83 -10.29 2.23
N GLN A 67 -5.52 -9.05 1.84
CA GLN A 67 -5.72 -8.55 0.47
C GLN A 67 -4.90 -9.38 -0.55
N THR A 68 -3.67 -9.76 -0.18
CA THR A 68 -2.84 -10.67 -0.99
C THR A 68 -3.45 -12.05 -1.09
N THR A 69 -4.04 -12.59 -0.02
CA THR A 69 -4.80 -13.86 -0.09
C THR A 69 -5.97 -13.75 -1.08
N ALA A 70 -6.71 -12.66 -1.06
CA ALA A 70 -7.81 -12.44 -2.01
C ALA A 70 -7.31 -12.33 -3.46
N PHE A 71 -6.18 -11.64 -3.70
CA PHE A 71 -5.52 -11.63 -5.01
C PHE A 71 -5.19 -13.05 -5.49
N LEU A 72 -4.54 -13.86 -4.64
CA LEU A 72 -4.16 -15.23 -4.98
C LEU A 72 -5.36 -16.13 -5.29
N GLN A 73 -6.51 -15.87 -4.66
CA GLN A 73 -7.71 -16.68 -4.81
C GLN A 73 -8.63 -16.23 -5.96
N GLN A 74 -8.62 -14.95 -6.32
CA GLN A 74 -9.64 -14.37 -7.21
C GLN A 74 -9.06 -13.75 -8.47
N VAL A 75 -7.80 -13.29 -8.42
CA VAL A 75 -7.13 -12.64 -9.56
C VAL A 75 -6.10 -13.58 -10.19
N ALA A 76 -5.30 -14.28 -9.37
CA ALA A 76 -4.24 -15.15 -9.85
C ALA A 76 -4.63 -16.50 -10.51
N PRO A 77 -5.75 -17.18 -10.21
CA PRO A 77 -5.95 -18.57 -10.64
C PRO A 77 -6.46 -18.73 -12.08
N PHE A 78 -6.08 -19.87 -12.68
CA PHE A 78 -6.45 -20.33 -14.02
C PHE A 78 -7.67 -21.29 -14.01
N PRO A 79 -8.55 -21.30 -15.04
CA PRO A 79 -8.63 -20.34 -16.15
C PRO A 79 -9.29 -19.04 -15.70
N ASN A 80 -8.61 -17.94 -16.02
CA ASN A 80 -8.61 -16.66 -15.32
C ASN A 80 -9.96 -15.91 -15.33
N LYS A 81 -10.49 -15.59 -14.13
CA LYS A 81 -11.49 -14.53 -13.96
C LYS A 81 -10.98 -13.16 -14.48
N VAL A 82 -9.65 -12.96 -14.42
CA VAL A 82 -8.98 -11.72 -14.86
C VAL A 82 -7.73 -12.04 -15.67
N SER A 83 -7.66 -11.59 -16.92
CA SER A 83 -6.46 -11.76 -17.75
C SER A 83 -5.35 -10.80 -17.31
N TRP A 84 -4.23 -11.36 -16.82
CA TRP A 84 -3.00 -10.65 -16.47
C TRP A 84 -1.80 -11.61 -16.60
N ASN A 85 -0.60 -11.09 -16.82
CA ASN A 85 0.65 -11.85 -16.75
C ASN A 85 1.84 -11.00 -16.27
N SER A 86 2.98 -11.66 -16.05
CA SER A 86 4.20 -11.03 -15.54
C SER A 86 4.76 -9.92 -16.45
N THR A 87 4.45 -9.94 -17.75
CA THR A 87 5.01 -9.01 -18.75
C THR A 87 4.15 -7.78 -18.98
N ASP A 88 2.84 -7.84 -18.68
CA ASP A 88 1.87 -6.76 -18.93
C ASP A 88 1.35 -6.08 -17.65
N SER A 89 1.71 -6.58 -16.48
CA SER A 89 1.14 -6.12 -15.20
C SER A 89 2.17 -5.40 -14.33
N LEU A 90 1.72 -4.31 -13.67
CA LEU A 90 2.47 -3.55 -12.68
C LEU A 90 1.80 -3.70 -11.30
N PHE A 91 2.57 -4.08 -10.29
CA PHE A 91 2.12 -4.24 -8.91
C PHE A 91 2.56 -3.03 -8.09
N THR A 92 1.59 -2.20 -7.72
CA THR A 92 1.83 -1.02 -6.87
C THR A 92 1.41 -1.35 -5.45
N VAL A 93 2.31 -1.16 -4.47
CA VAL A 93 2.05 -1.51 -3.06
C VAL A 93 2.16 -0.26 -2.19
N SER A 94 1.06 0.07 -1.50
CA SER A 94 0.87 1.33 -0.74
C SER A 94 0.39 1.06 0.69
N PHE A 95 1.21 0.43 1.52
CA PHE A 95 0.92 0.22 2.96
C PHE A 95 1.93 0.96 3.84
N GLY A 96 1.53 1.30 5.07
CA GLY A 96 2.36 1.99 6.06
C GLY A 96 1.72 3.23 6.69
N THR A 97 0.76 3.89 6.03
CA THR A 97 0.11 5.09 6.58
C THR A 97 -0.66 4.76 7.86
N ASN A 98 -1.46 3.68 7.82
CA ASN A 98 -2.21 3.24 9.00
C ASN A 98 -1.29 2.61 10.05
N ASP A 99 -0.21 1.97 9.62
CA ASP A 99 0.80 1.38 10.47
C ASP A 99 1.43 2.47 11.36
N VAL A 100 1.89 3.56 10.76
CA VAL A 100 2.45 4.69 11.51
C VAL A 100 1.36 5.43 12.30
N ASN A 101 0.21 5.75 11.68
CA ASN A 101 -0.84 6.54 12.33
C ASN A 101 -1.43 5.87 13.58
N ASN A 102 -1.53 4.53 13.60
CA ASN A 102 -2.05 3.79 14.75
C ASN A 102 -0.98 3.47 15.81
N SER A 103 0.32 3.58 15.49
CA SER A 103 1.40 3.17 16.40
C SER A 103 2.25 4.31 16.96
N PHE A 104 2.40 5.43 16.24
CA PHE A 104 3.43 6.44 16.54
C PHE A 104 3.36 6.99 17.99
N ARG A 105 2.17 7.06 18.59
CA ARG A 105 2.02 7.54 19.97
C ARG A 105 2.69 6.61 20.98
N ASN A 106 2.49 5.31 20.80
CA ASN A 106 2.79 4.29 21.80
C ASN A 106 4.11 3.58 21.53
N THR A 107 4.66 3.71 20.32
CA THR A 107 5.95 3.10 19.99
C THR A 107 7.10 3.81 20.72
N PRO A 108 8.11 3.08 21.25
CA PRO A 108 9.34 3.67 21.77
C PRO A 108 10.11 4.43 20.67
N GLY A 109 10.63 5.61 21.01
CA GLY A 109 11.37 6.45 20.07
C GLY A 109 10.55 6.78 18.81
N ASN A 110 11.16 6.58 17.64
CA ASN A 110 10.52 6.72 16.33
C ASN A 110 9.88 5.42 15.82
N GLY A 111 9.98 4.31 16.56
CA GLY A 111 9.38 3.03 16.22
C GLY A 111 10.22 2.09 15.38
N THR A 112 11.56 2.25 15.36
CA THR A 112 12.49 1.40 14.60
C THR A 112 12.18 -0.10 14.67
N ASP A 113 12.10 -0.69 15.87
CA ASP A 113 11.92 -2.14 16.01
C ASP A 113 10.55 -2.61 15.51
N LEU A 114 9.50 -1.85 15.83
CA LEU A 114 8.14 -2.13 15.39
C LEU A 114 8.03 -2.13 13.87
N TYR A 115 8.54 -1.07 13.23
CA TYR A 115 8.50 -0.96 11.76
C TYR A 115 9.41 -1.97 11.08
N ASN A 116 10.49 -2.41 11.74
CA ASN A 116 11.31 -3.48 11.20
C ASN A 116 10.57 -4.80 11.14
N GLN A 117 9.85 -5.14 12.21
CA GLN A 117 9.02 -6.34 12.29
C GLN A 117 7.89 -6.27 11.26
N ASP A 118 7.17 -5.15 11.21
CA ASP A 118 6.04 -4.94 10.29
C ASP A 118 6.48 -5.00 8.83
N LEU A 119 7.53 -4.27 8.45
CA LEU A 119 8.06 -4.30 7.08
C LEU A 119 8.70 -5.65 6.71
N THR A 120 9.11 -6.47 7.68
CA THR A 120 9.49 -7.86 7.39
C THR A 120 8.28 -8.67 6.95
N SER A 121 7.14 -8.53 7.64
CA SER A 121 5.87 -9.13 7.21
C SER A 121 5.38 -8.59 5.86
N TYR A 122 5.55 -7.27 5.63
CA TYR A 122 5.29 -6.63 4.35
C TYR A 122 6.04 -7.34 3.20
N PHE A 123 7.36 -7.51 3.30
CA PHE A 123 8.13 -8.11 2.20
C PHE A 123 7.93 -9.63 2.08
N ASN A 124 7.62 -10.33 3.16
CA ASN A 124 7.14 -11.72 3.08
C ASN A 124 5.83 -11.80 2.28
N THR A 125 4.96 -10.79 2.41
CA THR A 125 3.70 -10.70 1.65
C THR A 125 3.94 -10.36 0.18
N VAL A 126 4.89 -9.45 -0.11
CA VAL A 126 5.36 -9.20 -1.48
C VAL A 126 5.91 -10.49 -2.12
N ASP A 127 6.61 -11.32 -1.36
CA ASP A 127 7.14 -12.59 -1.86
C ASP A 127 6.04 -13.57 -2.30
N ARG A 128 4.86 -13.52 -1.68
CA ARG A 128 3.69 -14.29 -2.13
C ARG A 128 3.17 -13.80 -3.48
N LEU A 129 3.14 -12.49 -3.71
CA LEU A 129 2.77 -11.91 -5.02
C LEU A 129 3.79 -12.33 -6.09
N TYR A 130 5.09 -12.26 -5.77
CA TYR A 130 6.16 -12.74 -6.65
C TYR A 130 6.00 -14.23 -6.98
N GLY A 131 5.69 -15.07 -5.98
CA GLY A 131 5.41 -16.50 -6.15
C GLY A 131 4.23 -16.79 -7.09
N ALA A 132 3.27 -15.86 -7.18
CA ALA A 132 2.14 -15.95 -8.11
C ALA A 132 2.44 -15.45 -9.54
N GLY A 133 3.63 -14.88 -9.78
CA GLY A 133 4.05 -14.41 -11.10
C GLY A 133 4.23 -12.90 -11.23
N ALA A 134 4.07 -12.10 -10.16
CA ALA A 134 4.35 -10.67 -10.22
C ALA A 134 5.85 -10.40 -10.49
N ARG A 135 6.17 -9.50 -11.42
CA ARG A 135 7.54 -9.19 -11.86
C ARG A 135 7.88 -7.70 -12.04
N LYS A 136 6.91 -6.82 -11.82
CA LYS A 136 7.11 -5.36 -11.85
C LYS A 136 6.50 -4.77 -10.59
N PHE A 137 7.33 -4.23 -9.72
CA PHE A 137 6.93 -3.69 -8.42
C PHE A 137 7.28 -2.20 -8.29
N VAL A 138 6.31 -1.45 -7.76
CA VAL A 138 6.49 -0.07 -7.29
C VAL A 138 6.01 0.00 -5.85
N PHE A 139 6.91 0.33 -4.94
CA PHE A 139 6.61 0.53 -3.52
C PHE A 139 6.44 2.02 -3.25
N ASN A 140 5.25 2.44 -2.86
CA ASN A 140 5.02 3.83 -2.48
C ASN A 140 5.47 4.02 -1.03
N ASN A 141 6.37 4.97 -0.78
CA ASN A 141 6.66 5.38 0.59
C ASN A 141 5.54 6.29 1.12
N LEU A 142 5.65 6.70 2.38
CA LEU A 142 4.65 7.53 3.04
C LEU A 142 4.81 9.00 2.69
N VAL A 143 3.68 9.62 2.37
CA VAL A 143 3.54 11.07 2.27
C VAL A 143 3.84 11.72 3.63
N PRO A 144 4.15 13.04 3.70
CA PRO A 144 4.45 13.69 4.98
C PRO A 144 3.14 13.98 5.73
N PHE A 145 2.55 12.92 6.27
CA PHE A 145 1.21 12.95 6.83
C PHE A 145 1.14 13.68 8.21
N ASP A 146 2.31 14.05 8.74
CA ASP A 146 2.49 14.97 9.86
C ASP A 146 2.03 16.41 9.54
N ARG A 147 1.96 16.78 8.27
CA ARG A 147 1.77 18.19 7.84
C ARG A 147 0.32 18.63 7.67
N ALA A 148 -0.67 17.74 7.77
CA ALA A 148 -2.07 18.13 7.73
C ALA A 148 -2.78 17.86 9.04
N GLN A 149 -4.10 18.05 9.04
CA GLN A 149 -4.92 18.09 10.23
C GLN A 149 -4.76 16.85 11.12
N ILE A 150 -4.52 15.66 10.57
CA ILE A 150 -4.28 14.45 11.37
C ILE A 150 -2.99 14.53 12.21
N GLY A 151 -1.96 15.22 11.73
CA GLY A 151 -0.69 15.45 12.44
C GLY A 151 -0.67 16.78 13.20
N VAL A 152 -1.03 17.88 12.54
CA VAL A 152 -1.14 19.23 13.13
C VAL A 152 -2.09 19.23 14.34
N GLY A 153 -3.22 18.54 14.23
CA GLY A 153 -4.21 18.43 15.29
C GLY A 153 -3.74 17.67 16.54
N GLN A 154 -2.54 17.05 16.50
CA GLN A 154 -1.96 16.34 17.65
C GLN A 154 -1.18 17.26 18.59
N GLY A 155 -0.90 18.50 18.18
CA GLY A 155 0.03 19.39 18.87
C GLY A 155 1.50 19.09 18.55
N ALA A 156 2.36 20.10 18.79
CA ALA A 156 3.72 20.14 18.24
C ALA A 156 4.58 18.90 18.57
N GLN A 157 4.52 18.39 19.80
CA GLN A 157 5.34 17.25 20.24
C GLN A 157 4.95 15.96 19.50
N LEU A 158 3.66 15.67 19.43
CA LEU A 158 3.16 14.46 18.76
C LEU A 158 3.24 14.57 17.24
N GLN A 159 3.13 15.79 16.70
CA GLN A 159 3.39 16.05 15.29
C GLN A 159 4.85 15.74 14.92
N GLU A 160 5.82 16.20 15.72
CA GLU A 160 7.24 15.91 15.47
C GLU A 160 7.52 14.40 15.62
N LYS A 161 6.96 13.74 16.64
CA LYS A 161 7.06 12.28 16.77
C LYS A 161 6.49 11.54 15.56
N MET A 162 5.32 11.97 15.05
CA MET A 162 4.72 11.41 13.83
C MET A 162 5.65 11.58 12.63
N LYS A 163 6.24 12.77 12.45
CA LYS A 163 7.22 13.04 11.39
C LYS A 163 8.44 12.12 11.51
N GLU A 164 9.00 11.95 12.70
CA GLU A 164 10.13 11.03 12.95
C GLU A 164 9.77 9.58 12.60
N SER A 165 8.58 9.12 13.01
CA SER A 165 8.10 7.78 12.67
C SER A 165 7.84 7.59 11.18
N ILE A 166 7.33 8.60 10.47
CA ILE A 166 7.19 8.58 9.01
C ILE A 166 8.56 8.44 8.33
N LEU A 167 9.55 9.22 8.78
CA LEU A 167 10.90 9.17 8.23
C LEU A 167 11.56 7.81 8.47
N GLU A 168 11.40 7.25 9.67
CA GLU A 168 11.90 5.93 10.04
C GLU A 168 11.28 4.84 9.16
N PHE A 169 9.95 4.82 9.04
CA PHE A 169 9.25 3.85 8.19
C PHE A 169 9.73 3.95 6.73
N ASN A 170 9.82 5.17 6.18
CA ASN A 170 10.28 5.38 4.81
C ASN A 170 11.72 4.91 4.58
N ALA A 171 12.62 5.16 5.54
CA ALA A 171 14.01 4.72 5.46
C ALA A 171 14.11 3.18 5.46
N GLN A 172 13.36 2.52 6.35
CA GLN A 172 13.33 1.07 6.43
C GLN A 172 12.67 0.42 5.20
N LEU A 173 11.58 0.98 4.69
CA LEU A 173 10.93 0.53 3.45
C LEU A 173 11.92 0.59 2.29
N ALA A 174 12.65 1.71 2.15
CA ALA A 174 13.63 1.86 1.09
C ALA A 174 14.80 0.86 1.21
N ALA A 175 15.29 0.62 2.43
CA ALA A 175 16.34 -0.36 2.66
C ALA A 175 15.89 -1.80 2.36
N LYS A 176 14.70 -2.20 2.84
CA LYS A 176 14.15 -3.54 2.61
C LYS A 176 13.73 -3.75 1.16
N ALA A 177 13.20 -2.74 0.48
CA ALA A 177 12.94 -2.78 -0.96
C ALA A 177 14.23 -3.03 -1.74
N ARG A 178 15.30 -2.25 -1.47
CA ARG A 178 16.60 -2.43 -2.11
C ARG A 178 17.14 -3.84 -1.91
N ALA A 179 17.09 -4.35 -0.67
CA ALA A 179 17.53 -5.70 -0.35
C ALA A 179 16.68 -6.76 -1.09
N TYR A 180 15.36 -6.62 -1.06
CA TYR A 180 14.44 -7.53 -1.75
C TYR A 180 14.70 -7.55 -3.26
N CYS A 181 14.71 -6.39 -3.92
CA CYS A 181 14.95 -6.27 -5.35
C CYS A 181 16.29 -6.91 -5.77
N ALA A 182 17.35 -6.74 -4.97
CA ALA A 182 18.66 -7.32 -5.26
C ALA A 182 18.66 -8.86 -5.25
N THR A 183 17.70 -9.50 -4.57
CA THR A 183 17.56 -10.97 -4.54
C THR A 183 16.74 -11.55 -5.68
N LYS A 184 16.07 -10.71 -6.50
CA LYS A 184 15.12 -11.16 -7.54
C LYS A 184 15.66 -10.83 -8.94
N THR A 185 16.34 -11.79 -9.55
CA THR A 185 17.03 -11.61 -10.84
C THR A 185 16.12 -11.53 -12.06
N ASP A 186 14.87 -11.98 -11.95
CA ASP A 186 13.86 -11.97 -13.02
C ASP A 186 12.81 -10.84 -12.85
N VAL A 187 12.98 -9.96 -11.85
CA VAL A 187 12.16 -8.77 -11.68
C VAL A 187 12.66 -7.66 -12.60
N SER A 188 11.81 -7.26 -13.54
CA SER A 188 12.15 -6.26 -14.58
C SER A 188 11.96 -4.81 -14.12
N THR A 189 11.18 -4.57 -13.07
CA THR A 189 11.02 -3.26 -12.44
C THR A 189 10.85 -3.45 -10.95
N CYS A 190 11.64 -2.75 -10.15
CA CYS A 190 11.58 -2.80 -8.69
C CYS A 190 12.10 -1.47 -8.15
N LEU A 191 11.18 -0.58 -7.75
CA LEU A 191 11.54 0.77 -7.31
C LEU A 191 10.70 1.23 -6.14
N VAL A 192 11.26 2.19 -5.41
CA VAL A 192 10.53 2.96 -4.39
C VAL A 192 10.14 4.29 -5.03
N PHE A 193 8.84 4.57 -5.05
CA PHE A 193 8.34 5.88 -5.45
C PHE A 193 8.26 6.78 -4.21
N ASP A 194 9.02 7.87 -4.23
CA ASP A 194 9.01 8.86 -3.15
C ASP A 194 7.75 9.72 -3.24
N THR A 195 6.72 9.37 -2.50
CA THR A 195 5.51 10.17 -2.36
C THR A 195 5.72 11.36 -1.41
N ARG A 196 6.75 11.32 -0.56
CA ARG A 196 7.00 12.35 0.46
C ARG A 196 7.38 13.70 -0.13
N GLN A 197 7.96 13.71 -1.32
CA GLN A 197 8.31 14.94 -2.04
C GLN A 197 7.08 15.75 -2.46
N TYR A 198 5.90 15.14 -2.52
CA TYR A 198 4.68 15.81 -2.95
C TYR A 198 3.92 16.44 -1.77
N ARG A 199 3.47 17.67 -1.97
CA ARG A 199 2.74 18.46 -0.97
C ARG A 199 1.32 17.91 -0.83
N THR A 200 0.95 17.43 0.35
CA THR A 200 -0.39 16.90 0.62
C THR A 200 -1.38 18.01 0.97
N SER A 201 -2.23 18.41 0.02
CA SER A 201 -3.40 19.27 0.29
C SER A 201 -4.70 18.48 0.52
N CYS A 202 -4.72 17.16 0.34
CA CYS A 202 -5.89 16.31 0.60
C CYS A 202 -5.45 14.92 1.08
N TYR A 203 -5.74 14.60 2.35
CA TYR A 203 -5.35 13.34 3.04
C TYR A 203 -6.24 12.16 2.70
N SER A 204 -7.43 12.49 2.27
CA SER A 204 -8.39 11.64 1.64
C SER A 204 -7.89 10.83 0.42
N CYS A 205 -6.73 11.16 -0.16
CA CYS A 205 -6.19 10.48 -1.34
C CYS A 205 -5.18 9.36 -1.03
N VAL A 206 -4.83 9.13 0.24
CA VAL A 206 -3.70 8.28 0.65
C VAL A 206 -4.14 6.97 1.30
N ILE A 207 -5.46 6.78 1.45
CA ILE A 207 -6.02 5.56 1.99
C ILE A 207 -6.55 4.70 0.83
N HIS A 208 -5.66 4.19 -0.02
CA HIS A 208 -5.85 3.04 -0.91
C HIS A 208 -4.47 2.52 -1.34
#